data_AF-A0A661J564-F1
#
_entry.id   AF-A0A661J564-F1
#
_cell.length_a   1.000
_cell.length_b   1.000
_cell.length_c   1.000
_cell.angle_alpha   90.00
_cell.angle_beta   90.00
_cell.angle_gamma   90.00
#
_symmetry.space_group_name_H-M   'P 1'
#
loop_
_entity.id
_entity.type
_entity.pdbx_description
1 polymer ?
#
loop_
_entity_poly.entity_id
_entity_poly.type
_entity_poly.pdbx_seq_one_letter_code
_entity_poly.pdbx_strand_id
1 'polypeptide(L)' 'MAEDTQKNMKDVLLDRELDRMLTVTEAAELLGVSCASIRRYANEGKIKVYRVGSGRHRRFRKRDVLEYLEKNSEF' A
#
# COMPACT_ATOMS: atom_id res chain seq x y z
N MET A 1 25.64 10.02 25.33
CA MET A 1 24.30 10.36 24.80
C MET A 1 24.48 11.07 23.47
N ALA A 2 24.43 10.33 22.36
CA ALA A 2 24.37 10.89 20.99
C ALA A 2 24.13 9.76 19.98
N GLU A 3 22.87 9.39 19.71
CA GLU A 3 22.51 8.44 18.65
C GLU A 3 21.33 8.93 17.76
N ASP A 4 21.01 10.24 17.78
CA ASP A 4 19.75 10.75 17.20
C ASP A 4 19.84 11.47 15.83
N THR A 5 20.97 11.41 15.12
CA THR A 5 21.13 12.14 13.84
C THR A 5 20.78 11.33 12.58
N GLN A 6 20.49 10.02 12.69
CA GLN A 6 20.26 9.13 11.53
C GLN A 6 18.79 8.84 11.19
N LYS A 7 17.84 9.20 12.06
CA LYS A 7 16.40 8.92 11.84
C LYS A 7 15.81 9.75 10.69
N ASN A 8 16.19 11.03 10.59
CA ASN A 8 15.47 11.99 9.76
C ASN A 8 15.49 11.70 8.23
N MET A 9 16.56 11.11 7.69
CA MET A 9 16.61 10.79 6.24
C MET A 9 15.89 9.50 5.87
N LYS A 10 15.90 8.49 6.75
CA LYS A 10 15.21 7.21 6.49
C LYS A 10 13.71 7.40 6.49
N ASP A 11 13.20 8.20 7.42
CA ASP A 11 11.76 8.46 7.57
C ASP A 11 11.20 9.13 6.31
N VAL A 12 11.88 10.15 5.77
CA VAL A 12 11.47 10.85 4.54
C VAL A 12 11.50 9.94 3.30
N LEU A 13 12.48 9.02 3.20
CA LEU A 13 12.57 8.07 2.11
C LEU A 13 11.48 7.00 2.20
N LEU A 14 11.18 6.51 3.41
CA LEU A 14 10.08 5.59 3.65
C LEU A 14 8.74 6.22 3.30
N ASP A 15 8.50 7.47 3.71
CA ASP A 15 7.24 8.16 3.42
C ASP A 15 6.93 8.24 1.92
N ARG A 16 7.94 8.61 1.11
CA ARG A 16 7.82 8.65 -0.35
C ARG A 16 7.51 7.28 -0.94
N GLU A 17 8.12 6.24 -0.40
CA GLU A 17 7.89 4.87 -0.85
C GLU A 17 6.51 4.35 -0.42
N LEU A 18 6.01 4.75 0.75
CA LEU A 18 4.66 4.45 1.23
C LEU A 18 3.57 5.17 0.41
N ASP A 19 3.85 6.38 -0.09
CA ASP A 19 2.94 7.12 -0.97
C ASP A 19 2.99 6.68 -2.44
N ARG A 20 3.87 5.72 -2.77
CA ARG A 20 3.94 5.17 -4.12
C ARG A 20 2.60 4.54 -4.54
N MET A 21 2.19 4.87 -5.76
CA MET A 21 1.00 4.31 -6.40
C MET A 21 1.31 2.96 -7.02
N LEU A 22 0.68 1.92 -6.50
CA LEU A 22 0.81 0.53 -6.92
C LEU A 22 -0.33 0.14 -7.87
N THR A 23 -0.02 -0.77 -8.79
CA THR A 23 -0.97 -1.56 -9.55
C THR A 23 -1.63 -2.63 -8.68
N VAL A 24 -2.68 -3.27 -9.22
CA VAL A 24 -3.25 -4.50 -8.62
C VAL A 24 -2.17 -5.57 -8.42
N THR A 25 -1.27 -5.75 -9.38
CA THR A 25 -0.23 -6.79 -9.34
C THR A 25 0.80 -6.50 -8.25
N GLU A 26 1.32 -5.28 -8.18
CA GLU A 26 2.28 -4.90 -7.12
C GLU A 26 1.65 -5.01 -5.73
N ALA A 27 0.37 -4.63 -5.57
CA ALA A 27 -0.34 -4.80 -4.30
C ALA A 27 -0.54 -6.27 -3.94
N ALA A 28 -0.75 -7.14 -4.93
CA ALA A 28 -0.92 -8.58 -4.76
C ALA A 28 0.39 -9.23 -4.28
N GLU A 29 1.50 -8.89 -4.92
CA GLU A 29 2.84 -9.33 -4.54
C GLU A 29 3.19 -8.87 -3.11
N LEU A 30 2.88 -7.62 -2.78
CA LEU A 30 3.17 -7.05 -1.46
C LEU A 30 2.40 -7.75 -0.33
N LEU A 31 1.14 -8.11 -0.57
CA LEU A 31 0.31 -8.84 0.39
C LEU A 31 0.48 -10.36 0.33
N GLY A 32 1.23 -10.89 -0.64
CA GLY A 32 1.35 -12.34 -0.86
C GLY A 32 0.03 -13.01 -1.25
N VAL A 33 -0.90 -12.28 -1.88
CA VAL A 33 -2.21 -12.78 -2.30
C VAL A 33 -2.38 -12.72 -3.82
N SER A 34 -3.45 -13.32 -4.34
CA SER A 34 -3.75 -13.23 -5.77
C SER A 34 -4.25 -11.83 -6.17
N CYS A 35 -4.00 -11.43 -7.43
CA CYS A 35 -4.59 -10.22 -8.02
C CYS A 35 -6.14 -10.22 -7.94
N ALA A 36 -6.77 -11.40 -7.96
CA ALA A 36 -8.21 -11.54 -7.79
C ALA A 36 -8.65 -11.15 -6.37
N SER A 37 -7.90 -11.56 -5.35
CA SER A 37 -8.12 -11.17 -3.95
C SER A 37 -8.03 -9.65 -3.77
N ILE A 38 -6.99 -9.01 -4.34
CA ILE A 38 -6.86 -7.54 -4.31
C ILE A 38 -8.06 -6.86 -4.98
N ARG A 39 -8.51 -7.35 -6.14
CA ARG A 39 -9.71 -6.81 -6.81
C ARG A 39 -10.96 -6.98 -5.96
N ARG A 40 -11.07 -8.10 -5.23
CA ARG A 40 -12.16 -8.37 -4.31
C ARG A 40 -12.14 -7.39 -3.15
N TYR A 41 -11.00 -7.22 -2.48
CA TYR A 41 -10.82 -6.27 -1.39
C TYR A 41 -11.11 -4.83 -1.83
N ALA A 42 -10.69 -4.46 -3.04
CA ALA A 42 -11.01 -3.15 -3.63
C ALA A 42 -12.52 -2.97 -3.88
N ASN A 43 -13.22 -4.02 -4.33
CA ASN A 43 -14.66 -3.99 -4.55
C ASN A 43 -15.44 -3.96 -3.22
N GLU A 44 -14.94 -4.67 -2.21
CA GLU A 44 -15.49 -4.72 -0.84
C GLU A 44 -15.20 -3.42 -0.04
N GLY A 45 -14.36 -2.52 -0.56
CA GLY A 45 -13.97 -1.30 0.14
C GLY A 45 -12.95 -1.50 1.27
N LYS A 46 -12.34 -2.69 1.35
CA LYS A 46 -11.32 -3.04 2.36
C LYS A 46 -9.98 -2.34 2.16
N ILE A 47 -9.61 -2.13 0.89
CA ILE A 47 -8.41 -1.38 0.51
C ILE A 47 -8.85 -0.19 -0.32
N LYS A 48 -8.35 1.00 0.02
CA LYS A 48 -8.64 2.22 -0.74
C LYS A 48 -8.12 2.08 -2.17
N VAL A 49 -9.02 2.32 -3.12
CA VAL A 49 -8.73 2.27 -4.55
C VAL A 49 -8.92 3.65 -5.16
N TYR A 50 -7.90 4.11 -5.86
CA TYR A 50 -7.91 5.35 -6.62
C TYR A 50 -8.10 5.01 -8.10
N ARG A 51 -9.11 5.60 -8.72
CA ARG A 51 -9.37 5.47 -10.16
C ARG A 51 -8.68 6.64 -10.85
N VAL A 52 -7.68 6.37 -11.67
CA VAL A 52 -6.90 7.42 -12.34
C VAL A 52 -7.29 7.49 -13.82
N GLY A 53 -7.94 8.59 -14.20
CA GLY A 53 -8.35 8.89 -15.58
C GLY A 53 -9.62 8.18 -16.06
N SER A 54 -10.00 8.43 -17.33
CA SER A 54 -11.14 7.77 -18.00
C SER A 54 -10.97 6.27 -18.18
N GLY A 55 -9.74 5.76 -18.05
CA GLY A 55 -9.44 4.34 -17.99
C GLY A 55 -9.68 3.81 -16.58
N ARG A 56 -10.50 2.77 -16.42
CA ARG A 56 -10.85 2.10 -15.15
C ARG A 56 -9.66 1.41 -14.44
N HIS A 57 -8.43 1.88 -14.62
CA HIS A 57 -7.25 1.36 -13.96
C HIS A 57 -7.30 1.68 -12.47
N ARG A 58 -7.21 0.61 -11.68
CA ARG A 58 -7.20 0.68 -10.22
C ARG A 58 -5.77 0.91 -9.75
N ARG A 59 -5.56 1.98 -8.99
CA ARG A 59 -4.31 2.28 -8.30
C ARG A 59 -4.54 2.19 -6.80
N PHE A 60 -3.53 1.73 -6.09
CA PHE A 60 -3.54 1.55 -4.64
C PHE A 60 -2.33 2.27 -4.07
N ARG A 61 -2.47 2.99 -2.95
CA ARG A 61 -1.27 3.49 -2.27
C ARG A 61 -0.62 2.36 -1.50
N LYS A 62 0.71 2.27 -1.53
CA LYS A 62 1.45 1.26 -0.75
C LYS A 62 1.08 1.32 0.74
N ARG A 63 0.91 2.52 1.29
CA ARG A 63 0.43 2.77 2.66
C ARG A 63 -0.93 2.12 2.95
N ASP A 64 -1.92 2.34 2.08
CA ASP A 64 -3.27 1.78 2.27
C ASP A 64 -3.26 0.24 2.20
N VAL A 65 -2.37 -0.34 1.38
CA VAL A 65 -2.20 -1.80 1.27
C VAL A 65 -1.53 -2.37 2.53
N LEU A 66 -0.49 -1.71 3.05
CA LEU A 66 0.18 -2.11 4.29
C LEU A 66 -0.74 -1.97 5.51
N GLU A 67 -1.50 -0.87 5.60
CA GLU A 67 -2.49 -0.67 6.67
C GLU A 67 -3.53 -1.80 6.68
N TYR A 68 -3.92 -2.30 5.49
CA TYR A 68 -4.77 -3.47 5.40
C TYR A 68 -4.08 -4.74 5.92
N LEU A 69 -2.79 -4.96 5.59
CA LEU A 69 -2.02 -6.09 6.12
C LEU A 69 -1.99 -6.06 7.65
N GLU A 70 -1.65 -4.90 8.23
CA GLU A 70 -1.56 -4.72 9.68
C GLU A 70 -2.89 -5.07 10.36
N LYS A 71 -4.01 -4.50 9.88
CA LYS A 71 -5.36 -4.78 10.39
C LYS A 71 -5.81 -6.24 10.27
N ASN A 72 -5.25 -7.00 9.32
CA ASN A 72 -5.61 -8.41 9.13
C ASN A 72 -4.58 -9.37 9.75
N SER A 73 -3.45 -8.86 10.25
CA SER A 73 -2.38 -9.63 10.89
C SER A 73 -2.52 -9.74 12.41
N GLU A 74 -3.48 -9.03 13.02
CA GLU A 74 -3.80 -9.13 14.46
C GLU A 74 -4.60 -10.39 14.83
N PHE A 75 -4.24 -11.55 14.27
CA PHE A 75 -4.81 -12.86 14.60
C PHE A 75 -3.73 -13.90 14.93
#